data_AF-A0A7S0ZEF0-F1
#
_entry.id   AF-A0A7S0ZEF0-F1
#
_cell.length_a   1.000
_cell.length_b   1.000
_cell.length_c   1.000
_cell.angle_alpha   90.00
_cell.angle_beta   90.00
_cell.angle_gamma   90.00
#
_symmetry.space_group_name_H-M   'P 1'
#
loop_
_entity.id
_entity.type
_entity.pdbx_description
1 polymer ?
#
loop_
_entity_poly.entity_id
_entity_poly.type
_entity_poly.pdbx_seq_one_letter_code
_entity_poly.pdbx_strand_id
1 'polypeptide(L)'
;QKMLTPERIVDINSKRAAATGAHSLFEEFAEYDTESVEWVNGALRKVWRNYNDLLESQVKDNLQQAINDSLEQEKPPFVRSVLVKRFHLGQRPLWIRSVEDIPTQDRLVLTYHMDARYDGDASVLLLVELGAGML
;
A
#
# COMPACT_ATOMS: atom_id res chain seq x y z
N GLN A 1 -2.89 -62.31 9.06
CA GLN A 1 -4.33 -62.06 9.28
C GLN A 1 -4.50 -60.74 10.03
N LYS A 2 -5.60 -60.03 9.73
CA LYS A 2 -6.00 -58.64 10.09
C LYS A 2 -5.30 -57.55 9.26
N MET A 3 -5.87 -57.10 8.14
CA MET A 3 -7.13 -56.33 7.87
C MET A 3 -7.07 -54.86 8.34
N LEU A 4 -7.22 -53.94 7.39
CA LEU A 4 -7.44 -52.49 7.55
C LEU A 4 -8.79 -52.18 8.22
N THR A 5 -8.85 -51.07 8.97
CA THR A 5 -10.03 -50.19 9.05
C THR A 5 -9.62 -48.72 9.30
N PRO A 6 -10.42 -47.73 8.87
CA PRO A 6 -9.97 -46.38 8.55
C PRO A 6 -10.61 -45.32 9.46
N GLU A 7 -9.83 -44.68 10.34
CA GLU A 7 -10.29 -43.49 11.07
C GLU A 7 -9.15 -42.47 11.19
N ARG A 8 -9.00 -41.65 10.16
CA ARG A 8 -8.13 -40.47 10.20
C ARG A 8 -8.69 -39.35 9.33
N ILE A 9 -9.94 -38.95 9.57
CA ILE A 9 -10.48 -37.68 9.08
C ILE A 9 -11.43 -37.14 10.17
N VAL A 10 -11.30 -35.83 10.42
CA VAL A 10 -12.12 -34.94 11.25
C VAL A 10 -11.72 -34.83 12.73
N ASP A 11 -10.90 -33.82 13.04
CA ASP A 11 -11.14 -32.95 14.20
C ASP A 11 -10.36 -31.62 14.06
N ILE A 12 -10.84 -30.76 13.15
CA ILE A 12 -10.36 -29.38 12.97
C ILE A 12 -11.20 -28.39 13.82
N ASN A 13 -12.25 -28.86 14.52
CA ASN A 13 -13.22 -27.99 15.17
C ASN A 13 -13.13 -27.85 16.71
N SER A 14 -12.13 -28.43 17.37
CA SER A 14 -12.02 -28.34 18.84
C SER A 14 -11.32 -27.07 19.37
N LYS A 15 -10.81 -26.16 18.53
CA LYS A 15 -10.04 -24.97 18.98
C LYS A 15 -10.75 -23.62 18.83
N ARG A 16 -12.09 -23.59 18.81
CA ARG A 16 -12.87 -22.32 18.77
C ARG A 16 -13.48 -21.89 20.11
N ALA A 17 -13.28 -22.64 21.18
CA ALA A 17 -13.77 -22.29 22.52
C ALA A 17 -12.65 -21.73 23.42
N ALA A 18 -12.10 -20.57 23.05
CA ALA A 18 -11.29 -19.74 23.96
C ALA A 18 -11.25 -18.28 23.45
N ALA A 19 -12.42 -17.71 23.16
CA ALA A 19 -12.57 -16.31 22.79
C ALA A 19 -13.30 -15.56 23.92
N THR A 20 -12.69 -15.47 25.10
CA THR A 20 -13.17 -14.58 26.18
C THR A 20 -12.03 -14.02 27.03
N GLY A 21 -10.84 -13.86 26.44
CA GLY A 21 -9.69 -13.21 27.08
C GLY A 21 -8.88 -12.27 26.17
N ALA A 22 -9.32 -12.07 24.92
CA ALA A 22 -8.59 -11.25 23.95
C ALA A 22 -8.76 -9.75 24.20
N HIS A 23 -9.81 -9.30 24.88
CA HIS A 23 -10.08 -7.87 24.98
C HIS A 23 -9.04 -7.08 25.77
N SER A 24 -8.37 -7.69 26.77
CA SER A 24 -7.36 -7.01 27.59
C SER A 24 -5.96 -7.04 26.97
N LEU A 25 -5.60 -8.08 26.22
CA LEU A 25 -4.30 -8.14 25.54
C LEU A 25 -4.28 -7.20 24.33
N PHE A 26 -5.39 -7.08 23.60
CA PHE A 26 -5.49 -6.15 22.46
C PHE A 26 -5.42 -4.67 22.87
N GLU A 27 -5.81 -4.33 24.10
CA GLU A 27 -5.79 -2.95 24.59
C GLU A 27 -4.38 -2.49 24.99
N GLU A 28 -3.58 -3.39 25.58
CA GLU A 28 -2.20 -3.12 26.00
C GLU A 28 -1.21 -3.01 24.81
N PHE A 29 -1.45 -3.76 23.71
CA PHE A 29 -0.65 -3.62 22.47
C PHE A 29 -1.03 -2.40 21.62
N ALA A 30 -2.33 -2.02 21.62
CA ALA A 30 -2.79 -0.86 20.84
C ALA A 30 -2.17 0.46 21.33
N GLU A 31 -1.90 0.59 22.63
CA GLU A 31 -1.29 1.79 23.21
C GLU A 31 0.19 1.95 22.78
N TYR A 32 0.94 0.85 22.70
CA TYR A 32 2.34 0.83 22.25
C TYR A 32 2.49 1.11 20.73
N ASP A 33 1.52 0.63 19.93
CA ASP A 33 1.49 0.88 18.48
C ASP A 33 1.11 2.32 18.15
N THR A 34 0.23 2.94 18.94
CA THR A 34 -0.23 4.32 18.66
C THR A 34 0.91 5.33 18.79
N GLU A 35 1.73 5.26 19.85
CA GLU A 35 2.89 6.15 20.03
C GLU A 35 4.01 5.87 19.00
N SER A 36 4.22 4.59 18.67
CA SER A 36 5.20 4.16 17.65
C SER A 36 4.86 4.66 16.25
N VAL A 37 3.60 4.98 15.97
CA VAL A 37 3.15 5.48 14.66
C VAL A 37 3.14 7.01 14.62
N GLU A 38 2.94 7.69 15.76
CA GLU A 38 2.88 9.15 15.82
C GLU A 38 4.17 9.84 15.39
N TRP A 39 5.34 9.30 15.78
CA TRP A 39 6.62 9.88 15.35
C TRP A 39 6.85 9.69 13.85
N VAL A 40 6.39 8.59 13.26
CA VAL A 40 6.45 8.34 11.80
C VAL A 40 5.59 9.37 11.09
N ASN A 41 4.36 9.58 11.57
CA ASN A 41 3.48 10.63 11.05
C ASN A 41 4.05 12.04 11.26
N GLY A 42 4.77 12.27 12.35
CA GLY A 42 5.52 13.50 12.60
C GLY A 42 6.67 13.72 11.60
N ALA A 43 7.42 12.66 11.29
CA ALA A 43 8.48 12.69 10.29
C ALA A 43 7.92 12.88 8.87
N LEU A 44 6.88 12.14 8.50
CA LEU A 44 6.19 12.28 7.21
C LEU A 44 5.65 13.69 7.01
N ARG A 45 5.04 14.31 8.03
CA ARG A 45 4.61 15.71 7.96
C ARG A 45 5.76 16.67 7.64
N LYS A 46 6.94 16.46 8.23
CA LYS A 46 8.12 17.30 7.95
C LYS A 46 8.64 17.06 6.54
N VAL A 47 8.72 15.79 6.12
CA VAL A 47 9.16 15.43 4.77
C VAL A 47 8.22 16.04 3.75
N TRP A 48 6.90 15.89 3.94
CA TRP A 48 5.90 16.47 3.07
C TRP A 48 6.09 17.97 2.93
N ARG A 49 6.14 18.72 4.03
CA ARG A 49 6.28 20.18 3.97
C ARG A 49 7.56 20.65 3.29
N ASN A 50 8.66 19.93 3.47
CA ASN A 50 9.98 20.39 3.03
C ASN A 50 10.37 19.86 1.63
N TYR A 51 9.82 18.71 1.22
CA TYR A 51 10.21 18.01 0.01
C TYR A 51 9.03 17.76 -0.94
N ASN A 52 7.84 18.33 -0.70
CA ASN A 52 6.68 18.14 -1.57
C ASN A 52 7.02 18.39 -3.04
N ASP A 53 7.68 19.51 -3.36
CA ASP A 53 8.00 19.88 -4.74
C ASP A 53 8.97 18.88 -5.40
N LEU A 54 9.91 18.34 -4.62
CA LEU A 54 10.83 17.31 -5.09
C LEU A 54 10.08 16.00 -5.36
N LEU A 55 9.23 15.58 -4.40
CA LEU A 55 8.40 14.39 -4.53
C LEU A 55 7.44 14.52 -5.71
N GLU A 56 6.84 15.69 -5.92
CA GLU A 56 5.97 15.98 -7.07
C GLU A 56 6.71 15.80 -8.39
N SER A 57 7.92 16.35 -8.51
CA SER A 57 8.74 16.18 -9.72
C SER A 57 9.08 14.71 -9.95
N GLN A 58 9.55 14.00 -8.92
CA GLN A 58 9.93 12.59 -9.05
C GLN A 58 8.73 11.70 -9.37
N VAL A 59 7.58 11.91 -8.72
CA VAL A 59 6.36 11.14 -9.01
C VAL A 59 5.85 11.45 -10.41
N LYS A 60 5.91 12.70 -10.86
CA LYS A 60 5.55 13.07 -12.24
C LYS A 60 6.40 12.32 -13.26
N ASP A 61 7.71 12.28 -13.06
CA ASP A 61 8.64 11.63 -14.00
C ASP A 61 8.42 10.11 -14.03
N ASN A 62 8.26 9.47 -12.86
CA ASN A 62 7.91 8.06 -12.76
C ASN A 62 6.55 7.75 -13.38
N LEU A 63 5.55 8.61 -13.18
CA LEU A 63 4.22 8.45 -13.76
C LEU A 63 4.27 8.55 -15.29
N GLN A 64 5.01 9.51 -15.82
CA GLN A 64 5.20 9.63 -17.27
C GLN A 64 5.87 8.38 -17.85
N GLN A 65 6.89 7.85 -17.18
CA GLN A 65 7.55 6.61 -17.59
C GLN A 65 6.58 5.42 -17.58
N ALA A 66 5.83 5.22 -16.49
CA ALA A 66 4.86 4.14 -16.38
C ALA A 66 3.75 4.22 -17.46
N ILE A 67 3.30 5.43 -17.79
CA ILE A 67 2.34 5.65 -18.88
C ILE A 67 2.97 5.28 -20.23
N ASN A 68 4.21 5.69 -20.50
CA ASN A 68 4.89 5.35 -21.75
C ASN A 68 5.06 3.85 -21.89
N ASP A 69 5.54 3.17 -20.84
CA ASP A 69 5.72 1.72 -20.82
C ASP A 69 4.39 1.00 -21.08
N SER A 70 3.30 1.47 -20.46
CA SER A 70 1.95 0.91 -20.66
C SER A 70 1.44 1.13 -22.09
N LEU A 71 1.69 2.31 -22.67
CA LEU A 71 1.32 2.63 -24.05
C LEU A 71 2.18 1.88 -25.08
N GLU A 72 3.40 1.47 -24.74
CA GLU A 72 4.23 0.63 -25.60
C GLU A 72 3.75 -0.82 -25.62
N GLN A 73 3.26 -1.32 -24.50
CA GLN A 73 2.76 -2.70 -24.38
C GLN A 73 1.34 -2.86 -24.95
N GLU A 74 0.42 -1.97 -24.61
CA GLU A 74 -1.01 -2.09 -24.93
C GLU A 74 -1.59 -0.77 -25.46
N LYS A 75 -1.04 -0.26 -26.57
CA LYS A 75 -1.51 1.00 -27.16
C LYS A 75 -2.95 0.92 -27.67
N PRO A 76 -3.91 1.70 -27.15
CA PRO A 76 -5.22 1.82 -27.76
C PRO A 76 -5.10 2.47 -29.15
N PRO A 77 -5.81 1.98 -30.19
CA PRO A 77 -5.63 2.42 -31.58
C PRO A 77 -5.98 3.90 -31.82
N PHE A 78 -6.75 4.51 -30.92
CA PHE A 78 -7.17 5.90 -30.99
C PHE A 78 -6.32 6.84 -30.14
N VAL A 79 -5.37 6.34 -29.32
CA VAL A 79 -4.48 7.18 -28.51
C VAL A 79 -3.14 7.28 -29.20
N ARG A 80 -2.73 8.51 -29.54
CA ARG A 80 -1.42 8.77 -30.15
C ARG A 80 -0.33 8.96 -29.09
N SER A 81 -0.59 9.80 -28.10
CA SER A 81 0.35 10.12 -27.01
C SER A 81 -0.42 10.53 -25.74
N VAL A 82 0.19 10.34 -24.57
CA VAL A 82 -0.30 10.83 -23.29
C VAL A 82 0.85 11.51 -22.56
N LEU A 83 0.67 12.77 -22.19
CA LEU A 83 1.68 13.58 -21.51
C LEU A 83 1.15 14.06 -20.16
N VAL A 84 1.94 13.87 -19.11
CA VAL A 84 1.69 14.40 -17.77
C VAL A 84 2.11 15.86 -17.74
N LYS A 85 1.17 16.76 -18.01
CA LYS A 85 1.44 18.21 -18.06
C LYS A 85 1.74 18.78 -16.68
N ARG A 86 0.96 18.37 -15.68
CA ARG A 86 1.13 18.76 -14.28
C ARG A 86 0.75 17.60 -13.36
N PHE A 87 1.45 17.52 -12.24
CA PHE A 87 1.15 16.64 -11.13
C PHE A 87 1.25 17.48 -9.86
N HIS A 88 0.23 17.40 -9.01
CA HIS A 88 0.27 17.94 -7.66
C HIS A 88 0.00 16.79 -6.69
N LEU A 89 0.88 16.65 -5.71
CA LEU A 89 0.78 15.67 -4.63
C LEU A 89 -0.16 16.16 -3.52
N GLY A 90 -0.46 17.47 -3.50
CA GLY A 90 -1.36 18.08 -2.54
C GLY A 90 -0.67 18.42 -1.22
N GLN A 91 -1.34 19.22 -0.40
CA GLN A 91 -0.75 19.74 0.85
C GLN A 91 -0.97 18.78 2.02
N ARG A 92 -1.92 17.85 1.89
CA ARG A 92 -2.24 16.88 2.95
C ARG A 92 -1.32 15.66 2.85
N PRO A 93 -0.53 15.37 3.89
CA PRO A 93 0.42 14.26 3.88
C PRO A 93 -0.27 12.90 3.99
N LEU A 94 0.42 11.88 3.48
CA LEU A 94 0.15 10.48 3.82
C LEU A 94 0.14 10.27 5.33
N TRP A 95 -0.81 9.48 5.81
CA TRP A 95 -0.97 9.10 7.22
C TRP A 95 -0.77 7.61 7.39
N ILE A 96 0.09 7.20 8.30
CA ILE A 96 0.28 5.79 8.68
C ILE A 96 -0.65 5.48 9.85
N ARG A 97 -1.43 4.41 9.71
CA ARG A 97 -2.40 3.95 10.73
C ARG A 97 -1.79 2.94 11.70
N SER A 98 -1.00 2.01 11.19
CA SER A 98 -0.34 0.96 11.95
C SER A 98 1.01 0.64 11.31
N VAL A 99 1.93 0.19 12.14
CA VAL A 99 3.20 -0.40 11.71
C VAL A 99 3.32 -1.71 12.47
N GLU A 100 3.22 -2.82 11.77
CA GLU A 100 3.32 -4.16 12.35
C GLU A 100 4.66 -4.78 11.98
N ASP A 101 5.39 -5.30 12.95
CA ASP A 101 6.58 -6.12 12.71
C ASP A 101 6.15 -7.54 12.33
N ILE A 102 6.58 -8.01 11.16
CA ILE A 102 6.32 -9.37 10.71
C ILE A 102 7.52 -10.24 11.11
N PRO A 103 7.37 -11.13 12.10
CA PRO A 103 8.46 -11.97 12.56
C PRO A 103 8.90 -12.89 11.41
N THR A 104 10.13 -12.68 10.95
CA THR A 104 10.73 -13.45 9.86
C THR A 104 11.68 -14.51 10.46
N GLN A 105 11.72 -15.72 9.88
CA GLN A 105 12.63 -16.77 10.37
C GLN A 105 14.12 -16.42 10.17
N ASP A 106 14.41 -15.59 9.17
CA ASP A 106 15.74 -15.05 8.92
C ASP A 106 16.02 -13.85 9.84
N ARG A 107 17.09 -13.95 10.64
CA ARG A 107 17.51 -12.90 11.59
C ARG A 107 18.10 -11.67 10.91
N LEU A 108 18.42 -11.74 9.62
CA LEU A 108 18.97 -10.62 8.85
C LEU A 108 17.90 -9.86 8.07
N VAL A 109 16.67 -10.35 8.04
CA VAL A 109 15.56 -9.74 7.31
C VAL A 109 14.57 -9.15 8.30
N LEU A 110 14.41 -7.84 8.23
CA LEU A 110 13.44 -7.09 8.99
C LEU A 110 12.28 -6.72 8.06
N THR A 111 11.08 -7.20 8.38
CA THR A 111 9.89 -7.01 7.53
C THR A 111 8.85 -6.25 8.33
N TYR A 112 8.48 -5.06 7.83
CA TYR A 112 7.38 -4.29 8.42
C TYR A 112 6.21 -4.23 7.46
N HIS A 113 5.01 -4.33 8.00
CA HIS A 113 3.78 -4.00 7.31
C HIS A 113 3.29 -2.64 7.80
N MET A 114 2.98 -1.75 6.86
CA MET A 114 2.57 -0.38 7.17
C MET A 114 1.26 -0.06 6.48
N ASP A 115 0.22 0.25 7.26
CA ASP A 115 -1.06 0.66 6.70
C ASP A 115 -1.05 2.16 6.42
N ALA A 116 -0.80 2.51 5.16
CA ALA A 116 -0.82 3.90 4.71
C ALA A 116 -2.21 4.30 4.21
N ARG A 117 -2.67 5.49 4.64
CA ARG A 117 -3.86 6.16 4.11
C ARG A 117 -3.46 7.48 3.48
N TYR A 118 -3.93 7.70 2.27
CA TYR A 118 -3.90 9.00 1.63
C TYR A 118 -5.33 9.49 1.40
N ASP A 119 -5.68 10.62 2.00
CA ASP A 119 -6.97 11.30 1.81
C ASP A 119 -6.77 12.74 1.28
N GLY A 120 -5.61 12.99 0.68
CA GLY A 120 -5.20 14.31 0.21
C GLY A 120 -5.85 14.77 -1.09
N ASP A 121 -5.36 15.91 -1.58
CA ASP A 121 -5.89 16.67 -2.71
C ASP A 121 -5.03 16.52 -3.99
N ALA A 122 -4.37 15.37 -4.15
CA ALA A 122 -3.57 15.08 -5.33
C ALA A 122 -4.38 15.26 -6.61
N SER A 123 -3.76 15.85 -7.61
CA SER A 123 -4.37 16.08 -8.92
C SER A 123 -3.36 15.89 -10.03
N VAL A 124 -3.84 15.37 -11.15
CA VAL A 124 -3.02 15.12 -12.34
C VAL A 124 -3.71 15.74 -13.54
N LEU A 125 -2.94 16.48 -14.34
CA LEU A 125 -3.39 17.01 -15.61
C LEU A 125 -2.69 16.25 -16.74
N LEU A 126 -3.47 15.46 -17.47
CA LEU A 126 -3.01 14.72 -18.65
C LEU A 126 -3.40 15.48 -19.92
N LEU A 127 -2.46 15.55 -20.86
CA LEU A 127 -2.73 15.92 -22.24
C LEU A 127 -2.74 14.62 -23.05
N VAL A 128 -3.87 14.31 -23.66
CA VAL A 128 -4.04 13.11 -24.49
C VAL A 128 -4.19 13.55 -25.94
N GLU A 129 -3.31 13.09 -26.80
CA GLU A 129 -3.46 13.27 -28.24
C GLU A 129 -4.13 12.03 -28.83
N LEU A 130 -5.19 12.25 -29.60
CA LEU A 130 -5.91 11.17 -30.27
C LEU A 130 -5.37 10.95 -31.69
N GLY A 131 -5.25 9.70 -32.07
CA GLY A 131 -4.95 9.28 -33.45
C GLY A 131 -6.24 9.20 -34.27
N ALA A 132 -6.15 9.51 -35.57
CA ALA A 132 -7.27 9.56 -36.51
C ALA A 132 -7.91 8.18 -36.84
N GLY A 133 -7.76 7.16 -36.00
CA GLY A 133 -8.17 5.79 -36.29
C GLY A 133 -9.68 5.51 -36.28
N MET A 134 -10.55 6.53 -36.07
CA MET A 134 -12.02 6.39 -36.08
C MET A 134 -12.75 7.70 -36.50
N LEU A 135 -12.30 8.36 -37.57
CA LEU A 135 -13.17 9.27 -38.35
C LEU A 135 -13.25 8.79 -39.79
#